data_AF-A0A9Q9MLF0-F1
#
_entry.id   AF-A0A9Q9MLF0-F1
#
_cell.length_a   1.000
_cell.length_b   1.000
_cell.length_c   1.000
_cell.angle_alpha   90.00
_cell.angle_beta   90.00
_cell.angle_gamma   90.00
#
_symmetry.space_group_name_H-M   'P 1'
#
loop_
_entity.id
_entity.type
_entity.pdbx_description
1 polymer ?
#
loop_
_entity_poly.entity_id
_entity_poly.type
_entity_poly.pdbx_seq_one_letter_code
_entity_poly.pdbx_strand_id
1 'polypeptide(L)'
;MSSYPLLDVFLTMLWYFVWFLWIFLVVTVVVDVVRSHDLSGPAKAGWTVLAVVLPFAGVFIYMIARGDRMFVRKAGELQDREAQFRAYVKEAAGGGGVAEDLARLAELRQRGVINESEFERAKTKILS
;
A
#
# COMPACT_ATOMS: atom_id res chain seq x y z
N MET A 1 -11.70 29.46 49.09
CA MET A 1 -11.20 29.05 47.76
C MET A 1 -10.95 27.56 47.84
N SER A 2 -11.76 26.79 47.13
CA SER A 2 -11.96 25.36 47.37
C SER A 2 -10.66 24.57 47.17
N SER A 3 -10.14 24.00 48.25
CA SER A 3 -8.98 23.13 48.25
C SER A 3 -9.36 21.77 47.65
N TYR A 4 -9.08 21.57 46.37
CA TYR A 4 -9.13 20.26 45.71
C TYR A 4 -7.70 19.77 45.39
N PRO A 5 -6.89 19.43 46.40
CA PRO A 5 -5.48 19.08 46.20
C PRO A 5 -5.31 17.84 45.30
N LEU A 6 -6.25 16.89 45.33
CA LEU A 6 -6.21 15.71 44.46
C LEU A 6 -6.46 16.07 42.99
N LEU A 7 -7.39 16.98 42.72
CA LEU A 7 -7.67 17.45 41.36
C LEU A 7 -6.48 18.26 40.83
N ASP A 8 -5.91 19.14 41.66
CA ASP A 8 -4.74 19.93 41.29
C ASP A 8 -3.51 19.06 40.99
N VAL A 9 -3.26 18.04 41.82
CA VAL A 9 -2.16 17.07 41.60
C VAL A 9 -2.42 16.24 40.34
N PHE A 10 -3.65 15.80 40.11
CA PHE A 10 -4.03 15.10 38.89
C PHE A 10 -3.84 15.97 37.64
N LEU A 11 -4.30 17.22 37.69
CA LEU A 11 -4.20 18.17 36.58
C LEU A 11 -2.74 18.58 36.31
N THR A 12 -1.93 18.75 37.34
CA THR A 12 -0.49 19.00 37.18
C THR A 12 0.23 17.78 36.60
N MET A 13 -0.06 16.56 37.04
CA MET A 13 0.46 15.34 36.43
C MET A 13 0.03 15.20 34.96
N LEU A 14 -1.25 15.48 34.65
CA LEU A 14 -1.76 15.51 33.28
C LEU A 14 -1.05 16.58 32.44
N TRP A 15 -0.83 17.76 33.00
CA TRP A 15 -0.09 18.84 32.34
C TRP A 15 1.33 18.42 31.99
N TYR A 16 2.06 17.79 32.92
CA TYR A 16 3.38 17.23 32.64
C TYR A 16 3.33 16.12 31.59
N PHE A 17 2.34 15.22 31.64
CA PHE A 17 2.16 14.18 30.63
C PHE A 17 1.97 14.77 29.22
N VAL A 18 1.13 15.80 29.09
CA VAL A 18 0.93 16.53 27.82
C VAL A 18 2.24 17.21 27.39
N TRP A 19 3.00 17.77 28.32
CA TRP A 19 4.31 18.37 28.06
C TRP A 19 5.34 17.34 27.56
N PHE A 20 5.39 16.16 28.16
CA PHE A 20 6.24 15.06 27.70
C PHE A 20 5.82 14.55 26.32
N LEU A 21 4.51 14.39 26.11
CA LEU A 21 3.95 14.00 24.81
C LEU A 21 4.26 15.04 23.74
N TRP A 22 4.22 16.33 24.09
CA TRP A 22 4.61 17.44 23.23
C TRP A 22 6.06 17.35 22.78
N ILE A 23 7.01 17.20 23.72
CA ILE A 23 8.43 17.04 23.39
C ILE A 23 8.65 15.80 22.52
N PHE A 24 8.03 14.68 22.88
CA PHE A 24 8.13 13.43 22.12
C PHE A 24 7.62 13.57 20.68
N LEU A 25 6.52 14.32 20.49
CA LEU A 25 5.96 14.60 19.18
C LEU A 25 6.92 15.45 18.34
N VAL A 26 7.49 16.53 18.91
CA VAL A 26 8.49 17.36 18.23
C VAL A 26 9.68 16.53 17.77
N VAL A 27 10.24 15.68 18.66
CA VAL A 27 11.36 14.79 18.30
C VAL A 27 10.96 13.82 17.18
N THR A 28 9.78 13.22 17.26
CA THR A 28 9.28 12.28 16.24
C THR A 28 9.14 12.96 14.88
N VAL A 29 8.56 14.16 14.83
CA VAL A 29 8.41 14.95 13.61
C VAL A 29 9.77 15.31 13.02
N VAL A 30 10.72 15.75 13.85
CA VAL A 30 12.08 16.05 13.40
C VAL A 30 12.75 14.82 12.78
N VAL A 31 12.66 13.66 13.43
CA VAL A 31 13.23 12.40 12.92
C VAL A 31 12.56 11.97 11.60
N ASP A 32 11.25 12.11 11.48
CA ASP A 32 10.50 11.78 10.27
C ASP A 32 10.88 12.72 9.11
N VAL A 33 10.96 14.03 9.36
CA VAL A 33 11.39 15.05 8.39
C VAL A 33 12.84 14.80 7.94
N VAL A 34 13.74 14.44 8.86
CA VAL A 34 15.13 14.09 8.51
C VAL A 34 15.16 12.83 7.64
N ARG A 35 14.38 11.80 7.97
CA ARG A 35 14.28 10.55 7.19
C ARG A 35 13.58 10.73 5.84
N SER A 36 12.78 11.77 5.65
CA SER A 36 12.17 12.07 4.35
C SER A 36 13.25 12.53 3.37
N HIS A 37 13.53 11.73 2.34
CA HIS A 37 14.54 12.07 1.31
C HIS A 37 13.95 12.93 0.17
N ASP A 38 12.64 13.19 0.19
CA ASP A 38 11.89 13.92 -0.86
C ASP A 38 11.84 15.44 -0.68
N LEU A 39 12.32 15.99 0.45
CA LEU A 39 12.18 17.42 0.76
C LEU A 39 13.53 18.16 0.77
N SER A 40 13.58 19.32 0.10
CA SER A 40 14.74 20.21 0.08
C SER A 40 15.01 20.80 1.48
N GLY A 41 16.29 21.01 1.83
CA GLY A 41 16.75 21.46 3.15
C GLY A 41 15.97 22.62 3.81
N PRO A 42 15.62 23.72 3.11
CA PRO A 42 14.85 24.81 3.72
C PRO A 42 13.39 24.47 4.00
N ALA A 43 12.77 23.58 3.22
CA ALA A 43 11.42 23.10 3.49
C ALA A 43 11.37 22.31 4.81
N LYS A 44 12.39 21.49 5.08
CA LYS A 44 12.53 20.74 6.35
C LYS A 44 12.63 21.66 7.57
N ALA A 45 13.39 22.74 7.45
CA ALA A 45 13.56 23.73 8.52
C ALA A 45 12.25 24.47 8.81
N GLY A 46 11.53 24.92 7.76
CA GLY A 46 10.23 25.58 7.92
C GLY A 46 9.18 24.70 8.60
N TRP A 47 9.10 23.42 8.21
CA TRP A 47 8.19 22.44 8.83
C TRP A 47 8.49 22.20 10.31
N THR A 48 9.77 22.13 10.67
CA THR A 48 10.20 21.92 12.06
C THR A 48 9.83 23.11 12.94
N VAL A 49 10.08 24.34 12.47
CA VAL A 49 9.74 25.56 13.22
C VAL A 49 8.23 25.69 13.40
N LEU A 50 7.45 25.39 12.36
CA LEU A 50 6.00 25.48 12.41
C LEU A 50 5.38 24.44 13.35
N ALA A 51 5.95 23.22 13.39
CA ALA A 51 5.55 22.17 14.34
C ALA A 51 5.85 22.54 15.81
N VAL A 52 6.90 23.33 16.07
CA VAL A 52 7.26 23.80 17.42
C VAL A 52 6.36 24.95 17.89
N VAL A 53 5.85 25.78 16.98
CA VAL A 53 5.08 26.99 17.34
C VAL A 53 3.57 26.72 17.47
N LEU A 54 3.03 25.70 16.79
CA LEU A 54 1.57 25.46 16.73
C LEU A 54 1.19 24.04 17.20
N PRO A 55 0.79 23.85 18.47
CA PRO A 55 0.35 22.55 18.96
C PRO A 55 -0.84 21.93 18.24
N PHE A 56 -1.76 22.77 17.75
CA PHE A 56 -2.89 22.34 16.93
C PHE A 56 -2.48 21.92 15.51
N ALA A 57 -1.33 22.38 15.03
CA ALA A 57 -0.79 21.94 13.74
C ALA A 57 -0.33 20.48 13.79
N GLY A 58 0.01 19.92 14.95
CA GLY A 58 0.36 18.49 15.07
C GLY A 58 -0.76 17.56 14.62
N VAL A 59 -2.03 17.89 14.91
CA VAL A 59 -3.21 17.13 14.46
C VAL A 59 -3.42 17.28 12.95
N PHE A 60 -3.30 18.50 12.43
CA PHE A 60 -3.41 18.78 10.99
C PHE A 60 -2.27 18.13 10.19
N ILE A 61 -1.05 18.13 10.70
CA ILE A 61 0.11 17.50 10.10
C ILE A 61 -0.01 15.99 10.15
N TYR A 62 -0.49 15.40 11.26
CA TYR A 62 -0.76 13.96 11.31
C TYR A 62 -1.79 13.55 10.24
N MET A 63 -2.82 14.38 10.03
CA MET A 63 -3.83 14.15 9.00
C MET A 63 -3.25 14.25 7.57
N ILE A 64 -2.33 15.20 7.33
CA ILE A 64 -1.67 15.39 6.03
C ILE A 64 -0.60 14.31 5.78
N ALA A 65 0.29 14.06 6.75
CA ALA A 65 1.38 13.09 6.64
C ALA A 65 0.90 11.63 6.63
N ARG A 66 -0.28 11.34 7.19
CA ARG A 66 -0.84 9.97 7.22
C ARG A 66 -2.06 9.77 6.32
N GLY A 67 -2.64 10.83 5.75
CA GLY A 67 -3.72 10.73 4.76
C GLY A 67 -3.28 10.06 3.45
N ASP A 68 -2.02 10.24 3.04
CA ASP A 68 -1.52 9.75 1.76
C ASP A 68 -1.02 8.29 1.77
N ARG A 69 -0.68 7.76 2.95
CA ARG A 69 -0.18 6.37 3.04
C ARG A 69 -1.26 5.31 2.80
N MET A 70 -2.53 5.71 2.65
CA MET A 70 -3.62 4.81 2.27
C MET A 70 -3.84 4.76 0.75
N PHE A 71 -3.48 5.81 0.01
CA PHE A 71 -3.79 5.93 -1.42
C PHE A 71 -2.67 5.43 -2.33
N VAL A 72 -1.40 5.66 -1.97
CA VAL A 72 -0.27 5.35 -2.87
C VAL A 72 0.11 3.86 -2.87
N ARG A 73 -0.05 3.15 -1.74
CA ARG A 73 0.29 1.71 -1.68
C ARG A 73 -0.66 0.81 -2.46
N LYS A 74 -1.94 1.18 -2.60
CA LYS A 74 -2.89 0.36 -3.35
C LYS A 74 -2.65 0.38 -4.85
N ALA A 75 -2.13 1.48 -5.40
CA ALA A 75 -1.83 1.56 -6.83
C ALA A 75 -0.58 0.75 -7.21
N GLY A 76 0.49 0.82 -6.39
CA GLY A 76 1.74 0.08 -6.63
C GLY A 76 1.60 -1.43 -6.39
N GLU A 77 0.97 -1.86 -5.29
CA GLU A 77 0.80 -3.28 -4.99
C GLU A 77 -0.12 -4.01 -6.00
N LEU A 78 -1.03 -3.30 -6.68
CA LEU A 78 -1.83 -3.86 -7.77
C LEU A 78 -1.02 -4.06 -9.05
N GLN A 79 -0.19 -3.08 -9.44
CA GLN A 79 0.66 -3.21 -10.64
C GLN A 79 1.73 -4.30 -10.48
N ASP A 80 2.36 -4.37 -9.30
CA ASP A 80 3.39 -5.39 -9.04
C ASP A 80 2.79 -6.80 -8.98
N ARG A 81 1.59 -6.95 -8.41
CA ARG A 81 0.86 -8.23 -8.43
C ARG A 81 0.40 -8.63 -9.82
N GLU A 82 -0.08 -7.70 -10.64
CA GLU A 82 -0.43 -8.00 -12.03
C GLU A 82 0.80 -8.39 -12.86
N ALA A 83 1.94 -7.72 -12.66
CA ALA A 83 3.17 -8.04 -13.36
C ALA A 83 3.67 -9.45 -13.00
N GLN A 84 3.63 -9.81 -11.72
CA GLN A 84 3.97 -11.15 -11.24
C GLN A 84 2.98 -12.21 -11.72
N PHE A 85 1.67 -11.90 -11.72
CA PHE A 85 0.64 -12.80 -12.23
C PHE A 85 0.77 -13.02 -13.74
N ARG A 86 1.01 -11.97 -14.53
CA ARG A 86 1.27 -12.07 -15.97
C ARG A 86 2.53 -12.86 -16.27
N ALA A 87 3.60 -12.67 -15.50
CA ALA A 87 4.83 -13.44 -15.64
C ALA A 87 4.60 -14.92 -15.33
N TYR A 88 3.90 -15.23 -14.24
CA TYR A 88 3.53 -16.59 -13.86
C TYR A 88 2.62 -17.26 -14.91
N VAL A 89 1.62 -16.54 -15.43
CA VAL A 89 0.75 -17.04 -16.51
C VAL A 89 1.52 -17.24 -17.80
N LYS A 90 2.45 -16.35 -18.16
CA LYS A 90 3.27 -16.48 -19.38
C LYS A 90 4.26 -17.63 -19.27
N GLU A 91 4.84 -17.85 -18.10
CA GLU A 91 5.76 -18.94 -17.81
C GLU A 91 5.02 -20.28 -17.69
N ALA A 92 3.86 -20.31 -17.05
CA ALA A 92 2.99 -21.48 -16.99
C ALA A 92 2.36 -21.81 -18.37
N ALA A 93 2.03 -20.80 -19.18
CA ALA A 93 1.57 -20.97 -20.56
C ALA A 93 2.71 -21.29 -21.55
N GLY A 94 3.97 -21.13 -21.13
CA GLY A 94 5.15 -21.53 -21.90
C GLY A 94 5.30 -23.05 -22.07
N GLY A 95 4.44 -23.86 -21.42
CA GLY A 95 4.40 -25.32 -21.54
C GLY A 95 3.26 -25.89 -22.39
N GLY A 96 2.44 -25.06 -23.05
CA GLY A 96 1.34 -25.51 -23.90
C GLY A 96 0.41 -24.37 -24.25
N GLY A 97 0.68 -23.70 -25.38
CA GLY A 97 -0.18 -22.63 -25.88
C GLY A 97 -1.41 -23.16 -26.63
N VAL A 98 -2.34 -22.26 -26.93
CA VAL A 98 -3.54 -22.51 -27.77
C VAL A 98 -3.21 -23.27 -29.07
N ALA A 99 -2.06 -22.96 -29.69
CA ALA A 99 -1.61 -23.63 -30.90
C ALA A 99 -1.23 -25.10 -30.69
N GLU A 100 -0.67 -25.43 -29.52
CA GLU A 100 -0.28 -26.80 -29.19
C GLU A 100 -1.49 -27.63 -28.73
N ASP A 101 -2.44 -27.01 -28.02
CA ASP A 101 -3.72 -27.66 -27.70
C ASP A 101 -4.54 -27.95 -28.95
N LEU A 102 -4.53 -27.05 -29.94
CA LEU A 102 -5.13 -27.29 -31.26
C LEU A 102 -4.41 -28.40 -32.03
N ALA A 103 -3.07 -28.50 -31.92
CA ALA A 103 -2.30 -29.56 -32.55
C ALA A 103 -2.60 -30.94 -31.94
N ARG A 104 -2.70 -31.02 -30.60
CA ARG A 104 -3.09 -32.26 -29.89
C ARG A 104 -4.53 -32.67 -30.21
N LEU A 105 -5.46 -31.72 -30.30
CA LEU A 105 -6.84 -31.99 -30.73
C LEU A 105 -6.91 -32.55 -32.16
N ALA A 106 -6.11 -32.01 -33.08
CA ALA A 106 -6.03 -32.51 -34.45
C ALA A 106 -5.47 -33.94 -34.50
N GLU A 107 -4.48 -34.26 -33.66
CA GLU A 107 -3.92 -35.61 -33.54
C GLU A 107 -4.94 -36.61 -32.99
N LEU A 108 -5.69 -36.23 -31.95
CA LEU A 108 -6.74 -37.08 -31.38
C LEU A 108 -7.87 -37.40 -32.38
N ARG A 109 -8.21 -36.43 -33.24
CA ARG A 109 -9.16 -36.63 -34.35
C ARG A 109 -8.59 -37.58 -35.40
N GLN A 110 -7.34 -37.40 -35.82
CA GLN A 110 -6.68 -38.28 -36.80
C GLN A 110 -6.58 -39.72 -36.30
N ARG A 111 -6.39 -39.91 -34.98
CA ARG A 111 -6.38 -41.22 -34.34
C ARG A 111 -7.78 -41.81 -34.13
N GLY A 112 -8.84 -41.09 -34.47
CA GLY A 112 -10.24 -41.53 -34.31
C GLY A 112 -10.70 -41.61 -32.86
N VAL A 113 -9.99 -40.96 -31.92
CA VAL A 113 -10.33 -40.95 -30.48
C VAL A 113 -11.53 -40.03 -30.21
N ILE A 114 -11.68 -38.98 -31.02
CA ILE A 114 -12.78 -38.03 -30.97
C ILE A 114 -13.44 -37.89 -32.33
N ASN A 115 -14.75 -37.61 -32.34
CA ASN A 115 -15.50 -37.36 -33.57
C ASN A 115 -15.49 -35.86 -33.96
N GLU A 116 -15.96 -35.56 -35.17
CA GLU A 116 -15.97 -34.18 -35.72
C GLU A 116 -16.70 -33.18 -34.82
N SER A 117 -17.82 -33.60 -34.24
CA SER A 117 -18.65 -32.74 -33.40
C SER A 117 -18.00 -32.43 -32.05
N GLU A 118 -17.20 -33.36 -31.53
CA GLU A 118 -16.41 -33.17 -30.31
C GLU A 118 -15.20 -32.28 -30.57
N PHE A 119 -14.55 -32.44 -31.72
CA PHE A 119 -13.43 -31.61 -32.15
C PHE A 119 -13.84 -30.13 -32.28
N GLU A 120 -14.94 -29.83 -32.99
CA GLU A 120 -15.37 -28.44 -33.18
C GLU A 120 -15.81 -27.79 -31.85
N ARG A 121 -16.49 -28.53 -30.95
CA ARG A 121 -16.82 -28.02 -29.61
C ARG A 121 -15.58 -27.67 -28.77
N ALA A 122 -14.56 -28.52 -28.81
CA ALA A 122 -13.32 -28.29 -28.07
C ALA A 122 -12.51 -27.11 -28.65
N LYS A 123 -12.48 -27.00 -29.98
CA LYS A 123 -11.86 -25.88 -30.70
C LYS A 123 -12.50 -24.53 -30.37
N THR A 124 -13.83 -24.44 -30.34
CA THR A 124 -14.52 -23.20 -29.95
C THR A 124 -14.19 -22.80 -28.51
N LYS A 125 -14.07 -23.76 -27.60
CA LYS A 125 -13.76 -23.51 -26.18
C LYS A 125 -12.33 -23.01 -25.94
N ILE A 126 -11.40 -23.39 -26.82
CA ILE A 126 -9.99 -22.96 -26.75
C ILE A 126 -9.78 -21.60 -27.44
N LEU A 127 -10.61 -21.28 -28.45
CA LEU A 127 -10.53 -20.03 -29.20
C LEU A 127 -11.42 -18.89 -28.64
N SER A 128 -12.26 -19.17 -27.64
CA SER A 128 -13.10 -18.18 -26.93
C SER A 128 -12.37 -17.58 -25.73
#